data_AF-A0A7W7MI56-F1
#
_entry.id   AF-A0A7W7MI56-F1
#
_cell.length_a   1.000
_cell.length_b   1.000
_cell.length_c   1.000
_cell.angle_alpha   90.00
_cell.angle_beta   90.00
_cell.angle_gamma   90.00
#
_symmetry.space_group_name_H-M   'P 1'
#
loop_
_entity.id
_entity.type
_entity.pdbx_description
1 polymer ?
#
loop_
_entity_poly.entity_id
_entity_poly.type
_entity_poly.pdbx_seq_one_letter_code
_entity_poly.pdbx_strand_id
1 'polypeptide(L)'
;MNGDGSAARRLAVHLEEQGRVDEAAEILRQQDEVWPLGELLARNGRVDEAIEVLYPGGVRGADHLPVLCGLLAERGRFDEALAIVDALLESTGGTGHDLIGQRLAMLSAHGRRAQAIAEAPLDDWFARGWVAELMVEEGRLDDAVELLWPYRKDEGEGLELACLLVRQGRAEEAIAVARARDRPEPPRYDPRISEPPF
;
A
#
# COMPACT_ATOMS: atom_id res chain seq x y z
N MET A 1 -12.88 -23.23 14.64
CA MET A 1 -11.82 -24.22 14.95
C MET A 1 -10.55 -23.45 15.31
N ASN A 2 -10.28 -23.15 16.59
CA ASN A 2 -9.24 -22.16 16.97
C ASN A 2 -8.34 -22.57 18.17
N GLY A 3 -8.32 -23.85 18.56
CA GLY A 3 -7.50 -24.32 19.69
C GLY A 3 -6.07 -24.71 19.29
N ASP A 4 -5.94 -25.44 18.18
CA ASP A 4 -4.69 -26.12 17.81
C ASP A 4 -3.63 -25.16 17.24
N GLY A 5 -4.01 -24.17 16.42
CA GLY A 5 -3.07 -23.17 15.89
C GLY A 5 -2.43 -22.29 16.97
N SER A 6 -3.20 -21.94 18.02
CA SER A 6 -2.67 -21.19 19.16
C SER A 6 -1.70 -22.01 20.01
N ALA A 7 -1.97 -23.32 20.17
CA ALA A 7 -1.07 -24.24 20.85
C ALA A 7 0.23 -24.47 20.06
N ALA A 8 0.11 -24.67 18.74
CA ALA A 8 1.23 -24.84 17.83
C ALA A 8 2.17 -23.64 17.84
N ARG A 9 1.63 -22.42 17.78
CA ARG A 9 2.43 -21.19 17.86
C ARG A 9 3.19 -21.06 19.17
N ARG A 10 2.52 -21.35 20.30
CA ARG A 10 3.17 -21.33 21.61
C ARG A 10 4.30 -22.35 21.73
N LEU A 11 4.07 -23.56 21.21
CA LEU A 11 5.09 -24.60 21.19
C LEU A 11 6.27 -24.23 20.28
N ALA A 12 6.00 -23.66 19.11
CA ALA A 12 7.02 -23.20 18.18
C ALA A 12 7.91 -22.10 18.81
N VAL A 13 7.33 -21.12 19.49
CA VAL A 13 8.11 -20.09 20.22
C VAL A 13 8.99 -20.73 21.29
N HIS A 14 8.45 -21.67 22.07
CA HIS A 14 9.24 -22.35 23.10
C HIS A 14 10.42 -23.17 22.51
N LEU A 15 10.21 -23.79 21.35
CA LEU A 15 11.26 -24.53 20.64
C LEU A 15 12.31 -23.58 20.04
N GLU A 16 11.88 -22.44 19.50
CA GLU A 16 12.78 -21.38 19.02
C GLU A 16 13.71 -20.88 20.12
N GLU A 17 13.17 -20.59 21.31
CA GLU A 17 13.95 -20.17 22.48
C GLU A 17 15.01 -21.21 22.91
N GLN A 18 14.78 -22.49 22.60
CA GLN A 18 15.73 -23.58 22.84
C GLN A 18 16.73 -23.80 21.68
N GLY A 19 16.66 -22.97 20.63
CA GLY A 19 17.46 -23.14 19.40
C GLY A 19 16.99 -24.27 18.50
N ARG A 20 15.81 -24.86 18.75
CA ARG A 20 15.24 -25.98 18.00
C ARG A 20 14.35 -25.49 16.85
N VAL A 21 14.93 -24.66 15.99
CA VAL A 21 14.22 -23.93 14.93
C VAL A 21 13.57 -24.87 13.90
N ASP A 22 14.23 -25.96 13.52
CA ASP A 22 13.68 -26.92 12.55
C ASP A 22 12.40 -27.59 13.07
N GLU A 23 12.39 -27.94 14.36
CA GLU A 23 11.22 -28.57 14.98
C GLU A 23 10.07 -27.57 15.14
N ALA A 24 10.37 -26.32 15.49
CA ALA A 24 9.40 -25.23 15.51
C ALA A 24 8.78 -25.03 14.12
N ALA A 25 9.60 -25.01 13.07
CA ALA A 25 9.16 -24.84 11.69
C ALA A 25 8.26 -26.01 11.23
N GLU A 26 8.62 -27.24 11.58
CA GLU A 26 7.83 -28.41 11.22
C GLU A 26 6.44 -28.41 11.87
N ILE A 27 6.34 -28.04 13.15
CA ILE A 27 5.05 -27.91 13.84
C ILE A 27 4.16 -26.85 13.16
N LEU A 28 4.73 -25.69 12.84
CA LEU A 28 3.97 -24.62 12.18
C LEU A 28 3.53 -25.04 10.77
N ARG A 29 4.39 -25.75 10.02
CA ARG A 29 4.07 -26.29 8.70
C ARG A 29 2.93 -27.32 8.76
N GLN A 30 2.94 -28.23 9.74
CA GLN A 30 1.88 -29.23 9.93
C GLN A 30 0.52 -28.63 10.26
N GLN A 31 0.52 -27.44 10.86
CA GLN A 31 -0.70 -26.71 11.22
C GLN A 31 -1.10 -25.66 10.19
N ASP A 32 -0.39 -25.60 9.05
CA ASP A 32 -0.62 -24.62 7.98
C ASP A 32 -0.53 -23.16 8.48
N GLU A 33 0.29 -22.92 9.50
CA GLU A 33 0.54 -21.60 10.09
C GLU A 33 1.58 -20.84 9.25
N VAL A 34 1.18 -20.45 8.03
CA VAL A 34 2.04 -19.80 7.02
C VAL A 34 2.78 -18.58 7.57
N TRP A 35 2.06 -17.69 8.26
CA TRP A 35 2.65 -16.46 8.79
C TRP A 35 3.67 -16.71 9.90
N PRO A 36 3.33 -17.41 11.01
CA PRO A 36 4.31 -17.69 12.04
C PRO A 36 5.52 -18.48 11.51
N LEU A 37 5.31 -19.37 10.53
CA LEU A 37 6.39 -20.12 9.91
C LEU A 37 7.36 -19.19 9.16
N GLY A 38 6.86 -18.31 8.30
CA GLY A 38 7.71 -17.34 7.59
C GLY A 38 8.47 -16.41 8.54
N GLU A 39 7.80 -15.91 9.58
CA GLU A 39 8.43 -15.02 10.56
C GLU A 39 9.52 -15.73 11.38
N LEU A 40 9.29 -16.99 11.78
CA LEU A 40 10.28 -17.84 12.46
C LEU A 40 11.51 -18.06 11.57
N LEU A 41 11.29 -18.46 10.31
CA LEU A 41 12.37 -18.71 9.36
C LEU A 41 13.22 -17.45 9.13
N ALA A 42 12.57 -16.30 8.94
CA ALA A 42 13.27 -15.05 8.67
C ALA A 42 14.08 -14.52 9.87
N ARG A 43 13.51 -14.59 11.08
CA ARG A 43 14.21 -14.23 12.33
C ARG A 43 15.45 -15.09 12.57
N ASN A 44 15.41 -16.35 12.14
CA ASN A 44 16.53 -17.28 12.23
C ASN A 44 17.44 -17.28 10.99
N GLY A 45 17.35 -16.26 10.13
CA GLY A 45 18.25 -16.06 8.98
C GLY A 45 17.94 -16.92 7.76
N ARG A 46 16.89 -17.73 7.78
CA ARG A 46 16.44 -18.59 6.67
C ARG A 46 15.47 -17.84 5.75
N VAL A 47 15.96 -16.73 5.21
CA VAL A 47 15.11 -15.74 4.50
C VAL A 47 14.54 -16.33 3.20
N ASP A 48 15.32 -17.12 2.46
CA ASP A 48 14.83 -17.75 1.22
C ASP A 48 13.67 -18.70 1.48
N GLU A 49 13.77 -19.53 2.53
CA GLU A 49 12.67 -20.42 2.93
C GLU A 49 11.46 -19.64 3.44
N ALA A 50 11.66 -18.51 4.13
CA ALA A 50 10.58 -17.62 4.52
C ALA A 50 9.85 -17.05 3.30
N ILE A 51 10.59 -16.66 2.25
CA ILE A 51 10.01 -16.16 1.00
C ILE A 51 9.19 -17.26 0.33
N GLU A 52 9.71 -18.49 0.21
CA GLU A 52 8.98 -19.60 -0.42
C GLU A 52 7.66 -19.91 0.31
N VAL A 53 7.64 -19.81 1.64
CA VAL A 53 6.44 -20.03 2.46
C VAL A 53 5.46 -18.87 2.33
N LEU A 54 5.92 -17.63 2.47
CA LEU A 54 5.07 -16.44 2.47
C LEU A 54 4.58 -16.07 1.07
N TYR A 55 5.33 -16.46 0.04
CA TYR A 55 5.07 -16.17 -1.36
C TYR A 55 5.35 -17.40 -2.23
N PRO A 56 4.42 -18.38 -2.27
CA PRO A 56 4.56 -19.55 -3.13
C PRO A 56 4.42 -19.23 -4.64
N GLY A 57 4.31 -17.95 -5.00
CA GLY A 57 4.14 -17.44 -6.36
C GLY A 57 2.69 -17.01 -6.65
N GLY A 58 2.52 -15.72 -6.98
CA GLY A 58 1.26 -15.14 -7.48
C GLY A 58 0.37 -14.48 -6.41
N VAL A 59 -0.83 -14.07 -6.84
CA VAL A 59 -1.76 -13.22 -6.06
C VAL A 59 -2.15 -13.81 -4.70
N ARG A 60 -2.17 -15.14 -4.55
CA ARG A 60 -2.46 -15.79 -3.25
C ARG A 60 -1.40 -15.53 -2.17
N GLY A 61 -0.19 -15.07 -2.54
CA GLY A 61 0.85 -14.67 -1.61
C GLY A 61 0.86 -13.17 -1.27
N ALA A 62 -0.10 -12.39 -1.78
CA ALA A 62 -0.13 -10.94 -1.58
C ALA A 62 -0.47 -10.54 -0.13
N ASP A 63 -1.20 -11.37 0.61
CA ASP A 63 -1.62 -11.11 1.99
C ASP A 63 -0.44 -10.90 2.97
N HIS A 64 0.74 -11.39 2.61
CA HIS A 64 1.96 -11.31 3.42
C HIS A 64 3.03 -10.39 2.81
N LEU A 65 2.69 -9.68 1.75
CA LEU A 65 3.63 -8.87 0.97
C LEU A 65 4.32 -7.77 1.79
N PRO A 66 3.65 -7.00 2.68
CA PRO A 66 4.33 -5.97 3.45
C PRO A 66 5.46 -6.52 4.34
N VAL A 67 5.24 -7.70 4.93
CA VAL A 67 6.25 -8.34 5.79
C VAL A 67 7.35 -8.99 4.99
N LEU A 68 7.02 -9.64 3.88
CA LEU A 68 8.03 -10.13 2.94
C LEU A 68 8.96 -8.99 2.49
N CYS A 69 8.39 -7.84 2.12
CA CYS A 69 9.14 -6.66 1.71
C CYS A 69 10.02 -6.12 2.85
N GLY A 70 9.49 -6.07 4.08
CA GLY A 70 10.26 -5.67 5.26
C GLY A 70 11.45 -6.59 5.53
N LEU A 71 11.22 -7.90 5.51
CA LEU A 71 12.26 -8.92 5.71
C LEU A 71 13.36 -8.85 4.65
N LEU A 72 12.98 -8.66 3.37
CA LEU A 72 13.93 -8.48 2.28
C LEU A 72 14.72 -7.18 2.42
N ALA A 73 14.05 -6.08 2.78
CA ALA A 73 14.68 -4.77 2.99
C ALA A 73 15.70 -4.79 4.14
N GLU A 74 15.37 -5.41 5.28
CA GLU A 74 16.28 -5.59 6.42
C GLU A 74 17.57 -6.34 6.05
N ARG A 75 17.53 -7.12 4.97
CA ARG A 75 18.66 -7.90 4.46
C ARG A 75 19.35 -7.25 3.25
N GLY A 76 18.97 -6.03 2.90
CA GLY A 76 19.49 -5.31 1.74
C GLY A 76 19.04 -5.86 0.39
N ARG A 77 18.04 -6.75 0.37
CA ARG A 77 17.46 -7.36 -0.85
C ARG A 77 16.30 -6.53 -1.39
N PHE A 78 16.50 -5.21 -1.44
CA PHE A 78 15.47 -4.26 -1.83
C PHE A 78 14.93 -4.50 -3.25
N ASP A 79 15.82 -4.69 -4.23
CA ASP A 79 15.41 -4.84 -5.63
C ASP A 79 14.57 -6.10 -5.86
N GLU A 80 14.81 -7.15 -5.08
CA GLU A 80 14.01 -8.38 -5.12
C GLU A 80 12.62 -8.16 -4.53
N ALA A 81 12.52 -7.44 -3.40
CA ALA A 81 11.23 -7.06 -2.84
C ALA A 81 10.42 -6.23 -3.84
N LEU A 82 11.07 -5.25 -4.50
CA LEU A 82 10.43 -4.42 -5.52
C LEU A 82 9.97 -5.26 -6.71
N ALA A 83 10.78 -6.21 -7.18
CA ALA A 83 10.41 -7.11 -8.28
C ALA A 83 9.19 -8.00 -7.94
N ILE A 84 9.04 -8.43 -6.68
CA ILE A 84 7.85 -9.17 -6.25
C ILE A 84 6.60 -8.28 -6.31
N VAL A 85 6.68 -7.04 -5.82
CA VAL A 85 5.58 -6.07 -5.90
C VAL A 85 5.22 -5.76 -7.35
N ASP A 86 6.22 -5.56 -8.21
CA ASP A 86 6.03 -5.29 -9.64
C ASP A 86 5.34 -6.46 -10.35
N ALA A 87 5.79 -7.70 -10.11
CA ALA A 87 5.16 -8.90 -10.67
C ALA A 87 3.70 -9.06 -10.20
N LEU A 88 3.40 -8.72 -8.94
CA LEU A 88 2.04 -8.73 -8.42
C LEU A 88 1.16 -7.66 -9.08
N LEU A 89 1.67 -6.44 -9.21
CA LEU A 89 0.99 -5.36 -9.94
C LEU A 89 0.70 -5.76 -11.38
N GLU A 90 1.67 -6.34 -12.09
CA GLU A 90 1.46 -6.85 -13.45
C GLU A 90 0.36 -7.91 -13.49
N SER A 91 0.33 -8.82 -12.51
CA SER A 91 -0.69 -9.88 -12.44
C SER A 91 -2.11 -9.35 -12.17
N THR A 92 -2.23 -8.18 -11.53
CA THR A 92 -3.50 -7.49 -11.30
C THR A 92 -3.82 -6.48 -12.42
N GLY A 93 -3.06 -6.48 -13.53
CA GLY A 93 -3.26 -5.55 -14.64
C GLY A 93 -2.90 -4.11 -14.30
N GLY A 94 -1.99 -3.90 -13.35
CA GLY A 94 -1.58 -2.59 -12.84
C GLY A 94 -2.58 -1.97 -11.88
N THR A 95 -3.56 -2.73 -11.39
CA THR A 95 -4.62 -2.22 -10.50
C THR A 95 -4.43 -2.72 -9.08
N GLY A 96 -4.61 -1.86 -8.09
CA GLY A 96 -4.48 -2.22 -6.67
C GLY A 96 -3.78 -1.15 -5.87
N HIS A 97 -4.56 -0.25 -5.28
CA HIS A 97 -4.05 0.89 -4.50
C HIS A 97 -3.06 0.47 -3.40
N ASP A 98 -3.29 -0.67 -2.75
CA ASP A 98 -2.39 -1.20 -1.72
C ASP A 98 -1.01 -1.58 -2.27
N LEU A 99 -0.96 -2.22 -3.45
CA LEU A 99 0.29 -2.60 -4.11
C LEU A 99 1.02 -1.38 -4.66
N ILE A 100 0.29 -0.42 -5.23
CA ILE A 100 0.83 0.85 -5.70
C ILE A 100 1.44 1.62 -4.52
N GLY A 101 0.71 1.70 -3.40
CA GLY A 101 1.21 2.33 -2.18
C GLY A 101 2.44 1.63 -1.62
N GLN A 102 2.43 0.30 -1.56
CA GLN A 102 3.58 -0.49 -1.12
C GLN A 102 4.81 -0.21 -1.99
N ARG A 103 4.65 -0.17 -3.32
CA ARG A 103 5.73 0.15 -4.27
C ARG A 103 6.31 1.55 -4.03
N LEU A 104 5.45 2.56 -3.94
CA LEU A 104 5.85 3.96 -3.74
C LEU A 104 6.54 4.18 -2.38
N ALA A 105 6.02 3.56 -1.31
CA ALA A 105 6.62 3.60 0.01
C ALA A 105 8.01 2.95 0.01
N MET A 106 8.16 1.81 -0.66
CA MET A 106 9.42 1.10 -0.79
C MET A 106 10.50 1.93 -1.52
N LEU A 107 10.16 2.46 -2.70
CA LEU A 107 11.06 3.34 -3.45
C LEU A 107 11.49 4.56 -2.61
N SER A 108 10.54 5.16 -1.90
CA SER A 108 10.81 6.34 -1.06
C SER A 108 11.72 6.02 0.12
N ALA A 109 11.44 4.93 0.85
CA ALA A 109 12.23 4.48 2.00
C ALA A 109 13.68 4.13 1.64
N HIS A 110 13.94 3.74 0.39
CA HIS A 110 15.26 3.35 -0.11
C HIS A 110 15.93 4.44 -0.94
N GLY A 111 15.52 5.70 -0.77
CA GLY A 111 16.18 6.85 -1.39
C GLY A 111 15.90 7.00 -2.89
N ARG A 112 14.99 6.21 -3.46
CA ARG A 112 14.57 6.25 -4.88
C ARG A 112 13.31 7.09 -5.07
N ARG A 113 13.15 8.18 -4.30
CA ARG A 113 11.99 9.10 -4.35
C ARG A 113 11.74 9.66 -5.76
N ALA A 114 12.80 10.10 -6.45
CA ALA A 114 12.67 10.61 -7.81
C ALA A 114 12.06 9.58 -8.77
N GLN A 115 12.42 8.29 -8.60
CA GLN A 115 11.82 7.22 -9.37
C GLN A 115 10.36 6.97 -8.94
N ALA A 116 10.06 6.99 -7.64
CA ALA A 116 8.69 6.88 -7.13
C ALA A 116 7.77 7.93 -7.77
N ILE A 117 8.23 9.18 -7.86
CA ILE A 117 7.48 10.28 -8.49
C ILE A 117 7.34 10.06 -10.00
N ALA A 118 8.42 9.69 -10.69
CA ALA A 118 8.42 9.57 -12.15
C ALA A 118 7.59 8.39 -12.68
N GLU A 119 7.51 7.29 -11.92
CA GLU A 119 6.84 6.06 -12.34
C GLU A 119 5.46 5.84 -11.69
N ALA A 120 5.00 6.77 -10.85
CA ALA A 120 3.70 6.64 -10.21
C ALA A 120 2.56 6.62 -11.25
N PRO A 121 1.59 5.69 -11.14
CA PRO A 121 0.42 5.68 -12.00
C PRO A 121 -0.54 6.81 -11.59
N LEU A 122 -0.35 8.01 -12.17
CA LEU A 122 -1.11 9.21 -11.79
C LEU A 122 -2.59 9.17 -12.20
N ASP A 123 -3.06 8.14 -12.89
CA ASP A 123 -4.48 7.85 -13.07
C ASP A 123 -5.12 7.30 -11.77
N ASP A 124 -4.31 6.73 -10.88
CA ASP A 124 -4.69 6.25 -9.55
C ASP A 124 -4.74 7.39 -8.52
N TRP A 125 -5.85 7.50 -7.78
CA TRP A 125 -6.06 8.57 -6.79
C TRP A 125 -5.07 8.48 -5.62
N PHE A 126 -4.74 7.25 -5.17
CA PHE A 126 -3.83 7.03 -4.06
C PHE A 126 -2.40 7.41 -4.47
N ALA A 127 -1.97 7.01 -5.67
CA ALA A 127 -0.68 7.39 -6.22
C ALA A 127 -0.53 8.91 -6.34
N ARG A 128 -1.57 9.63 -6.83
CA ARG A 128 -1.54 11.09 -6.94
C ARG A 128 -1.34 11.77 -5.59
N GLY A 129 -2.11 11.39 -4.57
CA GLY A 129 -1.97 11.96 -3.22
C GLY A 129 -0.57 11.71 -2.66
N TRP A 130 -0.08 10.47 -2.77
CA TRP A 130 1.27 10.13 -2.32
C TRP A 130 2.37 10.94 -3.02
N VAL A 131 2.28 11.11 -4.34
CA VAL A 131 3.23 11.92 -5.10
C VAL A 131 3.15 13.40 -4.72
N ALA A 132 1.94 13.93 -4.51
CA ALA A 132 1.75 15.30 -4.04
C ALA A 132 2.43 15.52 -2.67
N GLU A 133 2.28 14.58 -1.73
CA GLU A 133 2.96 14.62 -0.44
C GLU A 133 4.49 14.58 -0.59
N LEU A 134 5.03 13.69 -1.41
CA LEU A 134 6.47 13.62 -1.68
C LEU A 134 7.01 14.92 -2.31
N MET A 135 6.28 15.52 -3.27
CA MET A 135 6.66 16.81 -3.85
C MET A 135 6.72 17.90 -2.77
N VAL A 136 5.79 17.89 -1.83
CA VAL A 136 5.76 18.85 -0.72
C VAL A 136 6.93 18.64 0.24
N GLU A 137 7.30 17.40 0.55
CA GLU A 137 8.50 17.07 1.33
C GLU A 137 9.78 17.56 0.64
N GLU A 138 9.83 17.52 -0.69
CA GLU A 138 10.92 18.08 -1.51
C GLU A 138 10.86 19.61 -1.66
N GLY A 139 9.89 20.29 -1.02
CA GLY A 139 9.70 21.74 -1.11
C GLY A 139 9.04 22.22 -2.41
N ARG A 140 8.57 21.30 -3.25
CA ARG A 140 7.91 21.54 -4.55
C ARG A 140 6.40 21.70 -4.35
N LEU A 141 6.01 22.62 -3.48
CA LEU A 141 4.61 22.84 -3.12
C LEU A 141 3.74 23.24 -4.33
N ASP A 142 4.28 24.02 -5.28
CA ASP A 142 3.53 24.45 -6.47
C ASP A 142 3.22 23.28 -7.40
N ASP A 143 4.18 22.39 -7.62
CA ASP A 143 4.01 21.18 -8.43
C ASP A 143 2.91 20.27 -7.84
N ALA A 144 2.86 20.13 -6.51
CA ALA A 144 1.83 19.36 -5.83
C ALA A 144 0.42 19.97 -6.00
N VAL A 145 0.30 21.30 -5.96
CA VAL A 145 -0.95 22.00 -6.23
C VAL A 145 -1.38 21.81 -7.68
N GLU A 146 -0.45 21.94 -8.63
CA GLU A 146 -0.71 21.72 -10.05
C GLU A 146 -1.19 20.29 -10.33
N LEU A 147 -0.57 19.30 -9.69
CA LEU A 147 -0.94 17.89 -9.80
C LEU A 147 -2.38 17.62 -9.34
N LEU A 148 -2.79 18.19 -8.19
CA LEU A 148 -4.11 17.93 -7.60
C LEU A 148 -5.22 18.85 -8.13
N TRP A 149 -4.88 19.97 -8.77
CA TRP A 149 -5.86 20.95 -9.26
C TRP A 149 -6.96 20.39 -10.17
N PRO A 150 -6.69 19.45 -11.11
CA PRO A 150 -7.72 18.84 -11.93
C PRO A 150 -8.78 18.10 -11.10
N TYR A 151 -8.39 17.56 -9.95
CA TYR A 151 -9.18 16.71 -9.06
C TYR A 151 -9.78 17.46 -7.87
N ARG A 152 -9.77 18.80 -7.91
CA ARG A 152 -10.25 19.68 -6.81
C ARG A 152 -11.71 19.47 -6.35
N LYS A 153 -12.51 18.74 -7.13
CA LYS A 153 -13.90 18.39 -6.79
C LYS A 153 -14.03 17.03 -6.11
N ASP A 154 -13.00 16.19 -6.22
CA ASP A 154 -12.99 14.87 -5.65
C ASP A 154 -12.79 14.95 -4.14
N GLU A 155 -13.34 14.00 -3.40
CA GLU A 155 -13.45 14.11 -1.95
C GLU A 155 -12.07 14.07 -1.28
N GLY A 156 -11.20 13.14 -1.69
CA GLY A 156 -9.84 13.01 -1.14
C GLY A 156 -8.93 14.13 -1.62
N GLU A 157 -8.69 14.18 -2.93
CA GLU A 157 -7.73 15.12 -3.54
C GLU A 157 -8.12 16.58 -3.36
N GLY A 158 -9.41 16.89 -3.35
CA GLY A 158 -9.89 18.24 -3.09
C GLY A 158 -9.65 18.71 -1.65
N LEU A 159 -9.68 17.80 -0.67
CA LEU A 159 -9.30 18.14 0.71
C LEU A 159 -7.81 18.41 0.81
N GLU A 160 -7.01 17.52 0.22
CA GLU A 160 -5.56 17.63 0.24
C GLU A 160 -5.08 18.90 -0.46
N LEU A 161 -5.61 19.19 -1.65
CA LEU A 161 -5.36 20.44 -2.36
C LEU A 161 -5.70 21.68 -1.53
N ALA A 162 -6.85 21.69 -0.83
CA ALA A 162 -7.21 22.82 0.04
C ALA A 162 -6.18 23.01 1.17
N CYS A 163 -5.72 21.92 1.80
CA CYS A 163 -4.66 21.96 2.80
C CYS A 163 -3.34 22.52 2.24
N LEU A 164 -2.94 22.10 1.03
CA LEU A 164 -1.74 22.61 0.36
C LEU A 164 -1.85 24.11 0.05
N LEU A 165 -3.00 24.57 -0.45
CA LEU A 165 -3.27 25.98 -0.73
C LEU A 165 -3.19 26.84 0.54
N VAL A 166 -3.70 26.36 1.68
CA VAL A 166 -3.55 27.04 2.97
C VAL A 166 -2.07 27.17 3.36
N ARG A 167 -1.27 26.11 3.19
CA ARG A 167 0.17 26.13 3.49
C ARG A 167 0.94 27.13 2.61
N GLN A 168 0.47 27.39 1.39
CA GLN A 168 1.01 28.42 0.50
C GLN A 168 0.50 29.84 0.83
N GLY A 169 -0.38 30.02 1.82
CA GLY A 169 -1.02 31.30 2.12
C GLY A 169 -2.15 31.68 1.15
N ARG A 170 -2.57 30.76 0.27
CA ARG A 170 -3.65 30.94 -0.72
C ARG A 170 -5.00 30.55 -0.14
N ALA A 171 -5.35 31.15 0.99
CA ALA A 171 -6.55 30.80 1.76
C ALA A 171 -7.87 30.98 0.97
N GLU A 172 -7.95 32.00 0.12
CA GLU A 172 -9.14 32.24 -0.72
C GLU A 172 -9.38 31.10 -1.72
N GLU A 173 -8.31 30.59 -2.32
CA GLU A 173 -8.38 29.46 -3.25
C GLU A 173 -8.72 28.17 -2.52
N ALA A 174 -8.17 27.94 -1.33
CA ALA A 174 -8.54 26.81 -0.48
C ALA A 174 -10.04 26.81 -0.14
N ILE A 175 -10.60 27.98 0.20
CA ILE A 175 -12.04 28.14 0.44
C ILE A 175 -12.85 27.87 -0.83
N ALA A 176 -12.39 28.32 -1.99
CA ALA A 176 -13.05 28.06 -3.26
C ALA A 176 -13.10 26.55 -3.59
N VAL A 177 -12.01 25.83 -3.34
CA VAL A 177 -11.93 24.37 -3.47
C VAL A 177 -12.91 23.68 -2.50
N ALA A 178 -12.89 24.05 -1.22
CA ALA A 178 -13.80 23.47 -0.22
C ALA A 178 -15.28 23.68 -0.59
N ARG A 179 -15.65 24.89 -1.02
CA ARG A 179 -17.02 25.22 -1.45
C ARG A 179 -17.45 24.47 -2.72
N ALA A 180 -16.52 24.20 -3.62
CA ALA A 180 -16.82 23.47 -4.85
C ALA A 180 -17.18 22.00 -4.56
N ARG A 181 -16.67 21.43 -3.46
CA ARG A 181 -16.97 20.08 -2.98
C ARG A 181 -18.32 19.98 -2.27
N ASP A 182 -18.67 20.98 -1.45
CA ASP A 182 -19.94 21.01 -0.71
C ASP A 182 -21.17 21.26 -1.60
N ARG A 183 -20.97 21.58 -2.88
CA ARG A 183 -22.08 21.82 -3.79
C ARG A 183 -22.64 20.48 -4.27
N PRO A 184 -23.91 20.14 -3.97
CA PRO A 184 -24.48 18.87 -4.39
C PRO A 184 -24.43 18.77 -5.92
N GLU A 185 -24.00 17.61 -6.44
CA GLU A 185 -24.16 17.31 -7.87
C GLU A 185 -25.64 17.50 -8.23
N PRO A 186 -25.95 18.23 -9.32
CA PRO A 186 -27.32 18.30 -9.79
C PRO A 186 -27.80 16.86 -10.04
N PRO A 187 -29.04 16.51 -9.65
CA PRO A 187 -29.54 15.15 -9.81
C PRO A 187 -29.32 14.72 -11.27
N ARG A 188 -28.68 13.56 -11.44
CA ARG A 188 -28.53 12.96 -12.77
C ARG A 188 -29.93 12.84 -13.36
N TYR A 189 -30.16 13.54 -14.47
CA TYR A 189 -31.42 13.45 -15.18
C TYR A 189 -31.63 11.98 -15.58
N ASP A 190 -32.61 11.32 -14.96
CA ASP A 190 -33.11 10.02 -15.40
C ASP A 190 -34.33 10.27 -16.30
N PRO A 191 -34.19 10.11 -17.64
CA PRO A 191 -35.31 10.29 -18.55
C PRO A 191 -36.48 9.33 -18.31
N ARG A 192 -36.32 8.31 -17.45
CA ARG A 192 -37.38 7.35 -17.11
C ARG A 192 -38.25 7.76 -15.92
N ILE A 193 -37.86 8.79 -15.17
CA ILE A 193 -38.57 9.25 -13.96
C ILE A 193 -39.38 10.53 -14.21
N SER A 194 -39.17 11.19 -15.36
CA SER A 194 -39.96 12.34 -15.80
C SER A 194 -40.98 11.95 -16.87
N GLU A 195 -42.01 11.16 -16.49
CA GLU A 195 -43.28 11.27 -17.20
C GLU A 195 -44.12 12.38 -16.54
N PRO A 196 -44.65 13.35 -17.31
CA PRO A 196 -45.51 14.37 -16.75
C PRO A 196 -46.86 13.74 -16.34
N PRO A 197 -47.47 14.18 -15.22
CA PRO A 197 -48.81 13.74 -14.87
C PRO A 197 -49.81 14.30 -15.90
N PHE A 198 -50.67 13.43 -16.41
CA PHE A 198 -51.87 13.80 -17.18
C PHE A 198 -52.87 14.57 -16.30
#